data_AF-A0A2M8B6E8-F1
#
_entry.id   AF-A0A2M8B6E8-F1
#
_cell.length_a   1.000
_cell.length_b   1.000
_cell.length_c   1.000
_cell.angle_alpha   90.00
_cell.angle_beta   90.00
_cell.angle_gamma   90.00
#
_symmetry.space_group_name_H-M   'P 1'
#
loop_
_entity.id
_entity.type
_entity.pdbx_description
1 polymer ?
#
loop_
_entity_poly.entity_id
_entity_poly.type
_entity_poly.pdbx_seq_one_letter_code
_entity_poly.pdbx_strand_id
1 'polypeptide(L)'
;MLSIGSAAYTADKQLLATFEANLQTLPGAKGHPKTMQWWATQPKAWQTCRKNLREPKEVMLEFSAWLDSLPGQPVFVAYPAGFDFTFVFWYLIRFTDRSPFSFAALDVKSYAMAMMKTPFFQTAKNTMPQRWFDPSPHTHVALDDAIEQGALFCNMLRENLDGAHDDDPRR
;
A
#
# COMPACT_ATOMS: atom_id res chain seq x y z
N MET A 1 -1.75 10.82 9.10
CA MET A 1 -2.47 9.66 8.55
C MET A 1 -3.90 9.71 9.06
N LEU A 2 -4.91 9.63 8.18
CA LEU A 2 -6.33 9.65 8.58
C LEU A 2 -6.91 8.24 8.68
N SER A 3 -6.45 7.34 7.84
CA SER A 3 -6.81 5.93 7.81
C SER A 3 -5.59 5.10 7.43
N ILE A 4 -5.62 3.82 7.78
CA ILE A 4 -4.69 2.80 7.31
C ILE A 4 -5.51 1.65 6.73
N GLY A 5 -5.09 1.14 5.58
CA GLY A 5 -5.62 -0.07 4.95
C GLY A 5 -4.43 -0.92 4.51
N SER A 6 -4.50 -2.22 4.75
CA SER A 6 -3.46 -3.18 4.39
C SER A 6 -4.09 -4.49 3.95
N ALA A 7 -3.53 -5.08 2.90
CA ALA A 7 -3.92 -6.39 2.37
C ALA A 7 -2.64 -7.25 2.29
N ALA A 8 -2.62 -8.35 3.03
CA ALA A 8 -1.50 -9.26 3.06
C ALA A 8 -1.66 -10.30 1.96
N TYR A 9 -0.74 -10.30 1.00
CA TYR A 9 -0.69 -11.26 -0.10
C TYR A 9 0.55 -12.15 0.00
N THR A 10 0.41 -13.40 -0.41
CA THR A 10 1.54 -14.23 -0.85
C THR A 10 2.01 -13.81 -2.24
N ALA A 11 3.24 -14.19 -2.62
CA ALA A 11 3.80 -13.87 -3.94
C ALA A 11 3.00 -14.48 -5.11
N ASP A 12 2.33 -15.62 -4.88
CA ASP A 12 1.42 -16.27 -5.82
C ASP A 12 -0.02 -15.73 -5.77
N LYS A 13 -0.20 -14.53 -5.21
CA LYS A 13 -1.46 -13.75 -5.20
C LYS A 13 -2.58 -14.38 -4.37
N GLN A 14 -2.26 -15.05 -3.26
CA GLN A 14 -3.28 -15.44 -2.27
C GLN A 14 -3.46 -14.32 -1.25
N LEU A 15 -4.67 -13.78 -1.12
CA LEU A 15 -5.01 -12.83 -0.07
C LEU A 15 -5.17 -13.59 1.25
N LEU A 16 -4.26 -13.36 2.19
CA LEU A 16 -4.23 -14.05 3.48
C LEU A 16 -5.13 -13.36 4.51
N ALA A 17 -5.04 -12.04 4.60
CA ALA A 17 -5.75 -11.24 5.58
C ALA A 17 -5.77 -9.77 5.16
N THR A 18 -6.66 -9.00 5.78
CA THR A 18 -6.73 -7.55 5.66
C THR A 18 -6.73 -6.88 7.03
N PHE A 19 -6.30 -5.61 7.05
CA PHE A 19 -6.38 -4.74 8.22
C PHE A 19 -6.84 -3.36 7.78
N GLU A 20 -7.79 -2.77 8.52
CA GLU A 20 -8.19 -1.39 8.32
C GLU A 20 -8.50 -0.68 9.64
N ALA A 21 -8.21 0.62 9.69
CA ALA A 21 -8.62 1.47 10.79
C ALA A 21 -8.65 2.93 10.37
N ASN A 22 -9.54 3.70 10.99
CA ASN A 22 -9.55 5.16 10.91
C ASN A 22 -8.95 5.75 12.19
N LEU A 23 -8.09 6.75 12.03
CA LEU A 23 -7.28 7.29 13.10
C LEU A 23 -7.77 8.68 13.50
N GLN A 24 -7.77 8.93 14.81
CA GLN A 24 -7.73 10.29 15.30
C GLN A 24 -6.44 10.98 14.82
N THR A 25 -6.52 12.29 14.60
CA THR A 25 -5.35 13.08 14.23
C THR A 25 -4.48 13.30 15.46
N LEU A 26 -3.15 13.32 15.27
CA LEU A 26 -2.23 13.67 16.34
C LEU A 26 -2.54 15.07 16.91
N PRO A 27 -2.23 15.31 18.21
CA PRO A 27 -2.35 16.64 18.79
C PRO A 27 -1.62 17.69 17.94
N GLY A 28 -2.34 18.76 17.56
CA GLY A 28 -1.80 19.86 16.75
C GLY A 28 -1.73 19.59 15.24
N ALA A 29 -2.02 18.37 14.76
CA ALA A 29 -2.06 18.08 13.33
C ALA A 29 -3.22 18.83 12.65
N LYS A 30 -2.92 19.47 11.52
CA LYS A 30 -3.89 20.20 10.70
C LYS A 30 -3.81 19.73 9.26
N GLY A 31 -4.95 19.69 8.58
CA GLY A 31 -5.01 19.39 7.16
C GLY A 31 -4.33 20.49 6.34
N HIS A 32 -3.46 20.10 5.41
CA HIS A 32 -2.86 21.05 4.48
C HIS A 32 -3.95 21.61 3.53
N PRO A 33 -4.00 22.94 3.26
CA PRO A 33 -5.11 23.56 2.52
C PRO A 33 -5.41 22.89 1.17
N LYS A 34 -4.38 22.57 0.37
CA LYS A 34 -4.56 21.89 -0.93
C LYS A 34 -5.15 20.49 -0.79
N THR A 35 -4.74 19.74 0.23
CA THR A 35 -5.27 18.40 0.50
C THR A 35 -6.73 18.48 0.93
N MET A 36 -7.09 19.50 1.72
CA MET A 36 -8.48 19.73 2.14
C MET A 36 -9.38 20.16 0.98
N GLN A 37 -8.87 20.94 0.03
CA GLN A 37 -9.59 21.26 -1.21
C GLN A 37 -9.90 20.00 -2.02
N TRP A 38 -8.93 19.09 -2.16
CA TRP A 38 -9.17 17.80 -2.79
C TRP A 38 -10.20 16.96 -2.02
N TRP A 39 -10.10 16.87 -0.69
CA TRP A 39 -11.08 16.15 0.12
C TRP A 39 -12.51 16.67 -0.02
N ALA A 40 -12.68 17.98 -0.23
CA ALA A 40 -13.99 18.57 -0.50
C ALA A 40 -14.65 18.01 -1.79
N THR A 41 -13.85 17.53 -2.75
CA THR A 41 -14.35 16.83 -3.96
C THR A 41 -14.72 15.37 -3.70
N GLN A 42 -14.33 14.79 -2.56
CA GLN A 42 -14.48 13.37 -2.22
C GLN A 42 -15.29 13.16 -0.93
N PRO A 43 -16.54 13.66 -0.83
CA PRO A 43 -17.29 13.70 0.43
C PRO A 43 -17.59 12.31 1.01
N LYS A 44 -17.83 11.30 0.16
CA LYS A 44 -18.09 9.92 0.60
C LYS A 44 -16.85 9.26 1.21
N ALA A 45 -15.70 9.40 0.55
CA ALA A 45 -14.44 8.89 1.06
C ALA A 45 -14.01 9.61 2.34
N TRP A 46 -14.21 10.93 2.41
CA TRP A 46 -13.99 11.71 3.62
C TRP A 46 -14.82 11.21 4.80
N GLN A 47 -16.14 11.05 4.60
CA GLN A 47 -17.00 10.51 5.66
C GLN A 47 -16.56 9.12 6.09
N THR A 48 -16.13 8.27 5.15
CA THR A 48 -15.66 6.91 5.44
C THR A 48 -14.40 6.93 6.30
N CYS A 49 -13.39 7.74 5.97
CA CYS A 49 -12.14 7.81 6.74
C CYS A 49 -12.26 8.57 8.08
N ARG A 50 -13.43 9.18 8.35
CA ARG A 50 -13.73 9.91 9.60
C ARG A 50 -14.72 9.20 10.52
N LYS A 51 -15.17 7.98 10.19
CA LYS A 51 -16.04 7.16 11.05
C LYS A 51 -15.21 6.33 12.04
N ASN A 52 -15.78 6.06 13.22
CA ASN A 52 -15.22 5.14 14.24
C ASN A 52 -13.72 5.38 14.50
N LEU A 53 -13.36 6.64 14.74
CA LEU A 53 -11.95 7.03 14.91
C LEU A 53 -11.35 6.40 16.16
N ARG A 54 -10.14 5.86 16.00
CA ARG A 54 -9.39 5.19 17.06
C ARG A 54 -8.09 5.92 17.36
N GLU A 55 -7.58 5.75 18.57
CA GLU A 55 -6.30 6.33 18.97
C GLU A 55 -5.15 5.73 18.14
N PRO A 56 -4.27 6.56 17.54
CA PRO A 56 -3.16 6.05 16.74
C PRO A 56 -2.28 5.02 17.46
N LYS A 57 -2.07 5.19 18.77
CA LYS A 57 -1.26 4.26 19.56
C LYS A 57 -1.89 2.87 19.60
N GLU A 58 -3.19 2.79 19.88
CA GLU A 58 -3.93 1.52 19.94
C GLU A 58 -3.90 0.82 18.58
N VAL A 59 -4.21 1.56 17.51
CA VAL A 59 -4.22 1.02 16.14
C VAL A 59 -2.85 0.50 15.72
N MET A 60 -1.77 1.22 16.04
CA MET A 60 -0.42 0.76 15.65
C MET A 60 0.05 -0.45 16.44
N LEU A 61 -0.33 -0.58 17.72
CA LEU A 61 -0.05 -1.80 18.50
C LEU A 61 -0.76 -3.01 17.90
N GLU A 62 -2.04 -2.86 17.55
CA GLU A 62 -2.81 -3.92 16.89
C GLU A 62 -2.30 -4.24 15.50
N PHE A 63 -1.94 -3.22 14.71
CA PHE A 63 -1.38 -3.41 13.38
C PHE A 63 -0.04 -4.14 13.43
N SER A 64 0.83 -3.80 14.39
CA SER A 64 2.10 -4.50 14.61
C SER A 64 1.88 -5.96 15.01
N ALA A 65 0.96 -6.23 15.94
CA ALA A 65 0.61 -7.59 16.33
C ALA A 65 -0.03 -8.40 15.19
N TRP A 66 -0.86 -7.76 14.36
CA TRP A 66 -1.42 -8.37 13.16
C TRP A 66 -0.32 -8.75 12.17
N LEU A 67 0.64 -7.86 11.89
CA LEU A 67 1.80 -8.16 11.04
C LEU A 67 2.62 -9.33 11.59
N ASP A 68 2.85 -9.38 12.91
CA ASP A 68 3.61 -10.47 13.56
C ASP A 68 2.88 -11.82 13.50
N SER A 69 1.56 -11.82 13.30
CA SER A 69 0.76 -13.04 13.16
C SER A 69 0.75 -13.63 11.75
N LEU A 70 1.19 -12.85 10.75
CA LEU A 70 1.24 -13.29 9.36
C LEU A 70 2.42 -14.24 9.13
N PRO A 71 2.28 -15.20 8.20
CA PRO A 71 3.40 -16.09 7.87
C PRO A 71 4.51 -15.35 7.12
N GLY A 72 5.77 -15.69 7.43
CA GLY A 72 6.94 -15.19 6.71
C GLY A 72 7.45 -13.84 7.19
N GLN A 73 8.21 -13.16 6.33
CA GLN A 73 8.76 -11.82 6.59
C GLN A 73 8.03 -10.80 5.72
N PRO A 74 7.33 -9.82 6.31
CA PRO A 74 6.52 -8.90 5.53
C PRO A 74 7.40 -7.89 4.77
N VAL A 75 7.05 -7.64 3.51
CA VAL A 75 7.62 -6.58 2.67
C VAL A 75 6.52 -5.57 2.36
N PHE A 76 6.77 -4.29 2.63
CA PHE A 76 5.79 -3.25 2.37
C PHE A 76 5.68 -2.98 0.86
N VAL A 77 4.47 -2.91 0.30
CA VAL A 77 4.24 -2.64 -1.12
C VAL A 77 3.23 -1.51 -1.25
N ALA A 78 3.53 -0.48 -2.05
CA ALA A 78 2.61 0.64 -2.29
C ALA A 78 2.93 1.42 -3.58
N TYR A 79 1.97 2.24 -4.00
CA TYR A 79 2.05 3.14 -5.15
C TYR A 79 1.61 4.56 -4.75
N PRO A 80 2.53 5.47 -4.41
CA PRO A 80 3.98 5.31 -4.30
C PRO A 80 4.46 4.95 -2.88
N ALA A 81 5.34 3.95 -2.75
CA ALA A 81 5.85 3.53 -1.45
C ALA A 81 6.64 4.63 -0.73
N GLY A 82 7.32 5.52 -1.46
CA GLY A 82 8.02 6.66 -0.86
C GLY A 82 7.12 7.63 -0.08
N PHE A 83 5.82 7.63 -0.33
CA PHE A 83 4.86 8.40 0.47
C PHE A 83 4.27 7.52 1.58
N ASP A 84 3.61 6.42 1.22
CA ASP A 84 2.85 5.60 2.18
C ASP A 84 3.74 4.96 3.25
N PHE A 85 4.89 4.40 2.85
CA PHE A 85 5.82 3.76 3.78
C PHE A 85 6.34 4.76 4.80
N THR A 86 6.61 6.02 4.42
CA THR A 86 7.14 7.01 5.38
C THR A 86 6.16 7.33 6.49
N PHE A 87 4.85 7.41 6.19
CA PHE A 87 3.82 7.58 7.20
C PHE A 87 3.69 6.35 8.09
N VAL A 88 3.56 5.16 7.49
CA VAL A 88 3.37 3.92 8.26
C VAL A 88 4.59 3.62 9.13
N PHE A 89 5.80 3.71 8.57
CA PHE A 89 7.06 3.51 9.28
C PHE A 89 7.19 4.48 10.46
N TRP A 90 6.92 5.78 10.25
CA TRP A 90 7.00 6.75 11.35
C TRP A 90 5.99 6.46 12.46
N TYR A 91 4.75 6.07 12.12
CA TYR A 91 3.74 5.73 13.13
C TYR A 91 4.12 4.45 13.90
N LEU A 92 4.61 3.42 13.20
CA LEU A 92 5.10 2.19 13.82
C LEU A 92 6.24 2.46 14.80
N ILE A 93 7.26 3.21 14.38
CA ILE A 93 8.38 3.57 15.25
C ILE A 93 7.91 4.41 16.44
N ARG A 94 7.05 5.42 16.21
CA ARG A 94 6.57 6.29 17.29
C ARG A 94 5.75 5.58 18.36
N PHE A 95 4.93 4.60 17.97
CA PHE A 95 3.93 4.00 18.85
C PHE A 95 4.27 2.59 19.32
N THR A 96 5.21 1.92 18.65
CA THR A 96 5.60 0.52 18.94
C THR A 96 7.12 0.32 19.06
N ASP A 97 7.92 1.37 18.87
CA ASP A 97 9.40 1.37 18.93
C ASP A 97 10.11 0.46 17.91
N ARG A 98 9.36 -0.15 16.98
CA ARG A 98 9.88 -1.01 15.90
C ARG A 98 9.00 -0.94 14.66
N SER A 99 9.51 -1.43 13.53
CA SER A 99 8.75 -1.68 12.32
C SER A 99 8.93 -3.15 11.91
N PRO A 100 7.86 -3.97 11.84
CA PRO A 100 7.96 -5.35 11.34
C PRO A 100 8.51 -5.45 9.91
N PHE A 101 8.39 -4.39 9.12
CA PHE A 101 8.96 -4.31 7.77
C PHE A 101 10.47 -4.02 7.76
N SER A 102 11.07 -3.67 8.92
CA SER A 102 12.41 -3.05 8.95
C SER A 102 12.43 -1.87 7.94
N PHE A 103 13.33 -1.91 6.95
CA PHE A 103 13.41 -0.97 5.83
C PHE A 103 12.93 -1.55 4.48
N ALA A 104 12.25 -2.71 4.49
CA ALA A 104 11.84 -3.41 3.27
C ALA A 104 10.55 -2.82 2.71
N ALA A 105 10.68 -2.00 1.66
CA ALA A 105 9.56 -1.42 0.92
C ALA A 105 9.80 -1.46 -0.59
N LEU A 106 8.81 -1.92 -1.35
CA LEU A 106 8.80 -1.98 -2.80
C LEU A 106 7.81 -0.96 -3.37
N ASP A 107 8.33 -0.09 -4.23
CA ASP A 107 7.53 0.88 -4.96
C ASP A 107 7.01 0.28 -6.27
N VAL A 108 5.68 0.15 -6.37
CA VAL A 108 5.03 -0.48 -7.53
C VAL A 108 5.31 0.30 -8.82
N LYS A 109 5.40 1.63 -8.75
CA LYS A 109 5.71 2.47 -9.92
C LYS A 109 7.13 2.21 -10.43
N SER A 110 8.10 2.14 -9.53
CA SER A 110 9.50 1.88 -9.87
C SER A 110 9.67 0.47 -10.44
N TYR A 111 8.94 -0.50 -9.89
CA TYR A 111 8.90 -1.86 -10.43
C TYR A 111 8.31 -1.90 -11.84
N ALA A 112 7.20 -1.21 -12.07
CA ALA A 112 6.58 -1.09 -13.40
C ALA A 112 7.50 -0.41 -14.42
N MET A 113 8.15 0.68 -14.02
CA MET A 113 9.11 1.40 -14.84
C MET A 113 10.24 0.49 -15.31
N ALA A 114 10.77 -0.35 -14.41
CA ALA A 114 11.82 -1.31 -14.72
C ALA A 114 11.34 -2.39 -15.71
N MET A 115 10.17 -2.98 -15.48
CA MET A 115 9.59 -4.00 -16.38
C MET A 115 9.28 -3.43 -17.77
N MET A 116 8.70 -2.23 -17.84
CA MET A 116 8.31 -1.59 -19.10
C MET A 116 9.49 -0.92 -19.83
N LYS A 117 10.63 -0.72 -19.16
CA LYS A 117 11.80 -0.01 -19.68
C LYS A 117 11.49 1.41 -20.17
N THR A 118 10.65 2.14 -19.43
CA THR A 118 10.20 3.50 -19.76
C THR A 118 10.75 4.55 -18.78
N PRO A 119 10.76 5.85 -19.14
CA PRO A 119 11.08 6.91 -18.19
C PRO A 119 10.08 6.98 -17.02
N PHE A 120 10.56 7.31 -15.82
CA PHE A 120 9.74 7.34 -14.60
C PHE A 120 8.46 8.18 -14.71
N PHE A 121 8.53 9.37 -15.31
CA PHE A 121 7.38 10.25 -15.46
C PHE A 121 6.40 9.81 -16.56
N GLN A 122 6.81 8.91 -17.46
CA GLN A 122 5.94 8.29 -18.46
C GLN A 122 5.32 6.98 -17.95
N THR A 123 5.78 6.47 -16.80
CA THR A 123 5.19 5.33 -16.11
C THR A 123 4.04 5.81 -15.22
N ALA A 124 2.82 5.45 -15.59
CA ALA A 124 1.62 5.75 -14.83
C ALA A 124 0.62 4.59 -14.96
N LYS A 125 -0.36 4.50 -14.05
CA LYS A 125 -1.36 3.40 -14.07
C LYS A 125 -2.03 3.23 -15.44
N ASN A 126 -2.31 4.33 -16.15
CA ASN A 126 -2.94 4.30 -17.48
C ASN A 126 -2.02 3.84 -18.62
N THR A 127 -0.70 3.83 -18.44
CA THR A 127 0.26 3.34 -19.44
C THR A 127 0.68 1.89 -19.17
N MET A 128 0.36 1.35 -18.00
CA MET A 128 0.63 -0.04 -17.65
C MET A 128 -0.27 -1.02 -18.44
N PRO A 129 0.24 -2.22 -18.76
CA PRO A 129 -0.55 -3.27 -19.40
C PRO A 129 -1.84 -3.60 -18.63
N GLN A 130 -2.97 -3.61 -19.33
CA GLN A 130 -4.29 -3.91 -18.73
C GLN A 130 -4.34 -5.28 -18.04
N ARG A 131 -3.57 -6.26 -18.52
CA ARG A 131 -3.45 -7.59 -17.91
C ARG A 131 -2.88 -7.60 -16.49
N TRP A 132 -2.26 -6.52 -16.04
CA TRP A 132 -1.79 -6.39 -14.66
C TRP A 132 -2.90 -5.98 -13.69
N PHE A 133 -4.01 -5.43 -14.19
CA PHE A 133 -5.11 -4.95 -13.36
C PHE A 133 -6.23 -5.98 -13.27
N ASP A 134 -6.68 -6.23 -12.04
CA ASP A 134 -7.90 -6.99 -11.78
C ASP A 134 -9.12 -6.06 -11.82
N PRO A 135 -10.31 -6.58 -12.17
CA PRO A 135 -11.54 -5.82 -12.02
C PRO A 135 -11.83 -5.59 -10.53
N SER A 136 -11.59 -4.37 -10.05
CA SER A 136 -11.87 -3.96 -8.66
C SER A 136 -12.54 -2.58 -8.62
N PRO A 137 -13.54 -2.36 -7.75
CA PRO A 137 -14.14 -1.04 -7.57
C PRO A 137 -13.10 -0.07 -6.99
N HIS A 138 -12.86 1.04 -7.69
CA HIS A 138 -12.02 2.13 -7.19
C HIS A 138 -12.89 3.09 -6.36
N THR A 139 -12.78 3.00 -5.03
CA THR A 139 -13.66 3.72 -4.09
C THR A 139 -12.96 4.84 -3.30
N HIS A 140 -11.62 4.94 -3.40
CA HIS A 140 -10.76 5.79 -2.56
C HIS A 140 -10.87 5.49 -1.05
N VAL A 141 -11.26 4.27 -0.71
CA VAL A 141 -11.15 3.70 0.63
C VAL A 141 -9.79 3.03 0.74
N ALA A 142 -9.07 3.29 1.83
CA ALA A 142 -7.67 2.86 1.98
C ALA A 142 -7.48 1.34 1.81
N LEU A 143 -8.43 0.53 2.26
CA LEU A 143 -8.35 -0.93 2.11
C LEU A 143 -8.56 -1.36 0.65
N ASP A 144 -9.52 -0.79 -0.05
CA ASP A 144 -9.80 -1.13 -1.45
C ASP A 144 -8.58 -0.79 -2.33
N ASP A 145 -7.96 0.37 -2.10
CA ASP A 145 -6.73 0.78 -2.79
C ASP A 145 -5.57 -0.19 -2.47
N ALA A 146 -5.46 -0.67 -1.23
CA ALA A 146 -4.43 -1.63 -0.83
C ALA A 146 -4.64 -3.02 -1.48
N ILE A 147 -5.89 -3.47 -1.60
CA ILE A 147 -6.25 -4.71 -2.29
C ILE A 147 -5.90 -4.61 -3.78
N GLU A 148 -6.28 -3.51 -4.44
CA GLU A 148 -5.99 -3.27 -5.86
C GLU A 148 -4.48 -3.23 -6.11
N GLN A 149 -3.74 -2.47 -5.31
CA GLN A 149 -2.29 -2.34 -5.46
C GLN A 149 -1.54 -3.66 -5.17
N GLY A 150 -1.99 -4.43 -4.18
CA GLY A 150 -1.43 -5.74 -3.88
C GLY A 150 -1.64 -6.74 -5.02
N ALA A 151 -2.86 -6.83 -5.54
CA ALA A 151 -3.19 -7.68 -6.69
C ALA A 151 -2.40 -7.28 -7.95
N LEU A 152 -2.31 -5.98 -8.23
CA LEU A 152 -1.50 -5.41 -9.30
C LEU A 152 -0.04 -5.87 -9.20
N PHE A 153 0.57 -5.68 -8.03
CA PHE A 153 1.96 -6.05 -7.81
C PHE A 153 2.19 -7.56 -7.97
N CYS A 154 1.29 -8.41 -7.47
CA CYS A 154 1.41 -9.86 -7.64
C CYS A 154 1.34 -10.28 -9.12
N ASN A 155 0.46 -9.65 -9.92
CA ASN A 155 0.38 -9.91 -11.36
C ASN A 155 1.70 -9.55 -12.07
N MET A 156 2.28 -8.39 -11.73
CA MET A 156 3.58 -7.95 -12.25
C MET A 156 4.71 -8.89 -11.83
N LEU A 157 4.76 -9.27 -10.55
CA LEU A 157 5.76 -10.16 -10.00
C LEU A 157 5.73 -11.53 -10.69
N ARG A 158 4.54 -12.11 -10.87
CA ARG A 158 4.37 -13.37 -11.60
C ARG A 158 4.87 -13.24 -13.03
N GLU A 159 4.46 -12.21 -13.78
CA GLU A 159 4.94 -11.99 -15.16
C GLU A 159 6.47 -11.86 -15.22
N ASN A 160 7.08 -11.17 -14.25
CA ASN A 160 8.53 -10.99 -14.19
C ASN A 160 9.29 -12.29 -13.83
N LEU A 161 8.70 -13.17 -13.02
CA LEU A 161 9.30 -14.45 -12.65
C LEU A 161 9.09 -15.53 -13.71
N ASP A 162 7.91 -15.56 -14.34
CA ASP A 162 7.59 -16.50 -15.42
C ASP A 162 8.38 -16.15 -16.70
N GLY A 163 8.53 -14.86 -17.01
CA GLY A 163 9.32 -14.39 -18.15
C GLY A 163 10.84 -14.63 -18.01
N ALA A 164 11.32 -15.03 -16.83
CA ALA A 164 12.73 -15.40 -16.62
C ALA A 164 13.07 -16.82 -17.10
N HIS A 165 12.07 -17.62 -17.50
CA HIS A 165 12.27 -19.01 -17.95
C HIS A 165 12.52 -19.18 -19.44
N ASP A 166 12.28 -18.16 -20.27
CA ASP A 166 12.37 -18.31 -21.74
C ASP A 166 13.72 -17.88 -22.35
N ASP A 167 14.65 -17.25 -21.61
CA ASP A 167 15.86 -16.64 -22.22
C ASP A 167 17.14 -16.60 -21.33
N ASP A 168 17.54 -17.69 -20.63
CA ASP A 168 18.94 -17.79 -20.17
C ASP A 168 19.51 -19.23 -20.09
N PRO A 169 20.48 -19.61 -20.95
CA PRO A 169 21.19 -20.89 -20.88
C PRO A 169 22.38 -20.90 -19.89
N ARG A 170 22.53 -19.93 -18.97
CA ARG A 170 23.69 -19.82 -18.06
C ARG A 170 23.33 -19.64 -16.58
N ARG A 171 22.40 -20.46 -16.08
CA ARG A 171 22.34 -20.81 -14.65
C ARG A 171 22.74 -22.27 -14.45
#